data_AF-A0A962PBK6-F1
#
_entry.id   AF-A0A962PBK6-F1
#
_cell.length_a   1.000
_cell.length_b   1.000
_cell.length_c   1.000
_cell.angle_alpha   90.00
_cell.angle_beta   90.00
_cell.angle_gamma   90.00
#
_symmetry.space_group_name_H-M   'P 1'
#
loop_
_entity.id
_entity.type
_entity.pdbx_description
1 polymer ?
#
loop_
_entity_poly.entity_id
_entity_poly.type
_entity_poly.pdbx_seq_one_letter_code
_entity_poly.pdbx_strand_id
1 'polypeptide(L)'
;ENITAERVRRVMNGYGQDNKKVAGLGGGFDYYTIGQPLFLDNDNLNEAVGINTIRDYITYSEGIPTHEQTTPDNPYNPYVLGLNREVAWVFFYEQERTTTLDIDFLGTLQFGQQKPNSLIVYADKCLLNQEFMRKYNIRFKKIPRDITRF
;
A
#
# COMPACT_ATOMS: atom_id res chain seq x y z
N GLU A 1 16.37 -3.20 -24.89
CA GLU A 1 16.54 -4.66 -24.80
C GLU A 1 15.35 -5.38 -25.44
N ASN A 2 15.51 -6.06 -26.59
CA ASN A 2 14.38 -6.66 -27.34
C ASN A 2 14.57 -8.15 -27.67
N ILE A 3 15.64 -8.79 -27.18
CA ILE A 3 16.07 -10.11 -27.64
C ILE A 3 15.67 -11.24 -26.67
N THR A 4 15.49 -10.94 -25.39
CA THR A 4 15.33 -11.97 -24.35
C THR A 4 13.92 -12.54 -24.30
N ALA A 5 12.88 -11.74 -24.52
CA ALA A 5 11.48 -12.19 -24.50
C ALA A 5 11.11 -13.07 -25.72
N GLU A 6 11.71 -12.82 -26.88
CA GLU A 6 11.36 -13.55 -28.10
C GLU A 6 11.91 -14.99 -28.13
N ARG A 7 13.08 -15.23 -27.52
CA ARG A 7 13.69 -16.57 -27.46
C ARG A 7 12.88 -17.54 -26.59
N VAL A 8 12.30 -17.06 -25.49
CA VAL A 8 11.47 -17.88 -24.60
C VAL A 8 10.15 -18.27 -25.30
N ARG A 9 9.56 -17.36 -26.08
CA ARG A 9 8.31 -17.61 -26.83
C ARG A 9 8.45 -18.70 -27.89
N ARG A 10 9.62 -18.81 -28.55
CA ARG A 10 9.87 -19.85 -29.58
C ARG A 10 10.08 -21.25 -28.99
N VAL A 11 10.47 -21.34 -27.71
CA VAL A 11 10.65 -22.64 -27.04
C VAL A 11 9.30 -23.27 -26.68
N MET A 12 8.26 -22.46 -26.45
CA MET A 12 6.97 -22.93 -25.95
C MET A 12 5.98 -23.40 -27.03
N ASN A 13 6.02 -22.82 -28.24
CA ASN A 13 5.09 -23.20 -29.32
C ASN A 13 5.57 -24.40 -30.17
N GLY A 14 6.76 -24.92 -29.88
CA GLY A 14 7.46 -25.80 -30.81
C GLY A 14 8.01 -25.06 -32.02
N TYR A 15 8.96 -25.67 -32.71
CA TYR A 15 9.61 -25.10 -33.89
C TYR A 15 9.71 -26.15 -35.01
N GLY A 16 9.79 -25.68 -36.26
CA GLY A 16 9.89 -26.50 -37.48
C GLY A 16 8.68 -26.38 -38.42
N GLN A 17 8.92 -26.53 -39.74
CA GLN A 17 7.90 -26.77 -40.76
C GLN A 17 8.04 -28.22 -41.28
N ASP A 18 6.93 -28.82 -41.68
CA ASP A 18 6.82 -30.19 -42.20
C ASP A 18 7.36 -31.29 -41.24
N ASN A 19 8.05 -32.30 -41.76
CA ASN A 19 8.48 -33.52 -41.04
C ASN A 19 9.52 -33.31 -39.91
N LYS A 20 9.80 -32.06 -39.51
CA LYS A 20 10.73 -31.69 -38.42
C LYS A 20 10.06 -30.87 -37.30
N LYS A 21 8.75 -31.01 -37.11
CA LYS A 21 8.00 -30.30 -36.08
C LYS A 21 8.18 -30.93 -34.70
N VAL A 22 8.78 -30.20 -33.76
CA VAL A 22 8.92 -30.62 -32.35
C VAL A 22 7.78 -30.03 -31.53
N ALA A 23 7.05 -30.86 -30.78
CA ALA A 23 5.92 -30.43 -29.95
C ALA A 23 6.38 -29.53 -28.79
N GLY A 24 5.66 -28.42 -28.56
CA GLY A 24 5.93 -27.50 -27.44
C GLY A 24 5.56 -28.11 -26.10
N LEU A 25 6.39 -27.91 -25.07
CA LEU A 25 6.26 -28.52 -23.73
C LEU A 25 5.20 -27.85 -22.82
N GLY A 26 4.08 -27.39 -23.39
CA GLY A 26 2.88 -26.96 -22.68
C GLY A 26 3.12 -26.34 -21.29
N GLY A 27 3.66 -25.12 -21.25
CA GLY A 27 3.87 -24.37 -20.02
C GLY A 27 3.47 -22.92 -20.22
N GLY A 28 2.40 -22.49 -19.56
CA GLY A 28 2.07 -21.07 -19.44
C GLY A 28 3.07 -20.40 -18.50
N PHE A 29 3.50 -19.19 -18.82
CA PHE A 29 4.22 -18.32 -17.90
C PHE A 29 3.40 -17.06 -17.72
N ASP A 30 3.17 -16.68 -16.48
CA ASP A 30 2.59 -15.37 -16.15
C ASP A 30 3.72 -14.35 -16.13
N TYR A 31 3.60 -13.34 -16.98
CA TYR A 31 4.52 -12.21 -17.00
C TYR A 31 4.01 -11.17 -15.99
N TYR A 32 4.71 -11.01 -14.87
CA TYR A 32 4.48 -9.91 -13.95
C TYR A 32 5.40 -8.75 -14.34
N THR A 33 4.83 -7.66 -14.84
CA THR A 33 5.57 -6.39 -14.95
C THR A 33 5.86 -5.90 -13.55
N ILE A 34 7.14 -5.70 -13.23
CA ILE A 34 7.53 -4.94 -12.04
C ILE A 34 6.97 -3.53 -12.24
N GLY A 35 6.04 -3.13 -11.37
CA GLY A 35 5.42 -1.81 -11.41
C GLY A 35 6.42 -0.69 -11.13
N GLN A 36 5.93 0.54 -11.11
CA GLN A 36 6.73 1.69 -10.66
C GLN A 36 7.27 1.43 -9.24
N PRO A 37 8.49 1.90 -8.89
CA PRO A 37 9.06 1.71 -7.56
C PRO A 37 8.21 2.45 -6.52
N LEU A 38 8.06 1.88 -5.31
CA LEU A 38 7.25 2.50 -4.25
C LEU A 38 7.86 3.78 -3.68
N PHE A 39 9.19 3.87 -3.69
CA PHE A 39 9.94 5.04 -3.27
C PHE A 39 10.69 5.61 -4.47
N LEU A 40 10.78 6.93 -4.52
CA LEU A 40 11.61 7.70 -5.44
C LEU A 40 13.06 7.69 -4.96
N ASP A 41 14.00 8.14 -5.79
CA ASP A 41 15.43 8.18 -5.48
C ASP A 41 15.78 9.07 -4.27
N ASN A 42 14.87 9.96 -3.86
CA ASN A 42 15.00 10.83 -2.69
C ASN A 42 14.26 10.28 -1.45
N ASP A 43 13.95 8.99 -1.41
CA ASP A 43 13.20 8.29 -0.36
C ASP A 43 11.75 8.77 -0.15
N ASN A 44 11.24 9.65 -1.01
CA ASN A 44 9.83 10.02 -0.99
C ASN A 44 8.96 8.93 -1.61
N LEU A 45 7.73 8.83 -1.12
CA LEU A 45 6.71 7.94 -1.63
C LEU A 45 6.37 8.30 -3.09
N ASN A 46 6.42 7.31 -3.97
CA ASN A 46 6.02 7.47 -5.36
C ASN A 46 4.50 7.42 -5.48
N GLU A 47 3.86 8.58 -5.53
CA GLU A 47 2.40 8.69 -5.63
C GLU A 47 1.84 8.03 -6.91
N ALA A 48 2.66 7.86 -7.96
CA ALA A 48 2.25 7.26 -9.23
C ALA A 48 1.97 5.74 -9.15
N VAL A 49 2.41 5.05 -8.08
CA VAL A 49 2.06 3.64 -7.87
C VAL A 49 0.59 3.43 -7.48
N GLY A 50 -0.11 4.52 -7.15
CA GLY A 50 -1.50 4.51 -6.76
C GLY A 50 -1.73 4.13 -5.30
N ILE A 51 -2.87 4.58 -4.77
CA ILE A 51 -3.23 4.45 -3.36
C ILE A 51 -3.26 2.98 -2.89
N ASN A 52 -3.79 2.06 -3.70
CA ASN A 52 -3.94 0.66 -3.31
C ASN A 52 -2.59 -0.01 -3.09
N THR A 53 -1.62 0.20 -3.99
CA THR A 53 -0.26 -0.32 -3.86
C THR A 53 0.42 0.18 -2.59
N ILE A 54 0.21 1.46 -2.24
CA ILE A 54 0.75 2.05 -1.01
C ILE A 54 0.08 1.42 0.22
N ARG A 55 -1.25 1.24 0.19
CA ARG A 55 -1.99 0.56 1.26
C ARG A 55 -1.46 -0.86 1.48
N ASP A 56 -1.27 -1.62 0.41
CA ASP A 56 -0.76 -3.00 0.46
C ASP A 56 0.65 -3.06 1.04
N TYR A 57 1.51 -2.10 0.71
CA TYR A 57 2.82 -2.01 1.32
C TYR A 57 2.75 -1.72 2.82
N ILE A 58 1.91 -0.76 3.24
CA ILE A 58 1.79 -0.42 4.66
C ILE A 58 1.19 -1.59 5.44
N THR A 59 0.15 -2.25 4.92
CA THR A 59 -0.45 -3.42 5.58
C THR A 59 0.55 -4.56 5.70
N TYR A 60 1.37 -4.81 4.67
CA TYR A 60 2.46 -5.78 4.72
C TYR A 60 3.55 -5.41 5.73
N SER A 61 4.00 -4.15 5.71
CA SER A 61 5.07 -3.63 6.59
C SER A 61 4.67 -3.65 8.06
N GLU A 62 3.41 -3.34 8.36
CA GLU A 62 2.85 -3.43 9.71
C GLU A 62 2.44 -4.86 10.11
N GLY A 63 2.52 -5.83 9.20
CA GLY A 63 2.16 -7.22 9.46
C GLY A 63 0.67 -7.43 9.74
N ILE A 64 -0.21 -6.60 9.16
CA ILE A 64 -1.66 -6.68 9.38
C ILE A 64 -2.20 -7.95 8.72
N PRO A 65 -2.79 -8.89 9.46
CA PRO A 65 -3.38 -10.10 8.88
C PRO A 65 -4.48 -9.76 7.88
N THR A 66 -4.56 -10.49 6.76
CA THR A 66 -5.53 -10.22 5.69
C THR A 66 -6.99 -10.15 6.16
N HIS A 67 -7.36 -10.90 7.21
CA HIS A 67 -8.71 -10.88 7.77
C HIS A 67 -9.02 -9.66 8.65
N GLU A 68 -7.99 -8.91 9.07
CA GLU A 68 -8.11 -7.65 9.83
C GLU A 68 -7.98 -6.42 8.94
N GLN A 69 -7.56 -6.59 7.68
CA GLN A 69 -7.42 -5.52 6.70
C GLN A 69 -8.79 -5.02 6.21
N THR A 70 -8.86 -3.72 5.90
CA THR A 70 -10.05 -3.06 5.38
C THR A 70 -9.80 -2.45 4.01
N THR A 71 -10.84 -2.43 3.18
CA THR A 71 -10.85 -1.72 1.90
C THR A 71 -11.17 -0.25 2.10
N PRO A 72 -10.92 0.63 1.10
CA PRO A 72 -11.36 2.03 1.15
C PRO A 72 -12.89 2.19 1.32
N ASP A 73 -13.68 1.24 0.80
CA ASP A 73 -15.15 1.26 0.86
C ASP A 73 -15.73 0.71 2.18
N ASN A 74 -14.93 0.68 3.25
CA ASN A 74 -15.36 0.13 4.53
C ASN A 74 -16.40 1.03 5.23
N PRO A 75 -17.24 0.47 6.13
CA PRO A 75 -18.31 1.23 6.79
C PRO A 75 -17.83 2.19 7.90
N TYR A 76 -16.52 2.25 8.14
CA TYR A 76 -15.93 3.02 9.24
C TYR A 76 -15.38 4.35 8.73
N ASN A 77 -14.22 4.30 8.08
CA ASN A 77 -13.53 5.45 7.52
C ASN A 77 -12.56 4.95 6.43
N PRO A 78 -12.53 5.58 5.24
CA PRO A 78 -11.70 5.12 4.11
C PRO A 78 -10.20 5.06 4.41
N TYR A 79 -9.73 5.83 5.39
CA TYR A 79 -8.34 5.85 5.82
C TYR A 79 -7.96 4.66 6.69
N VAL A 80 -8.92 3.88 7.22
CA VAL A 80 -8.60 2.68 7.99
C VAL A 80 -8.02 1.62 7.04
N LEU A 81 -6.83 1.12 7.39
CA LEU A 81 -6.14 0.02 6.72
C LEU A 81 -6.49 -1.33 7.32
N GLY A 82 -6.75 -1.35 8.62
CA GLY A 82 -7.14 -2.53 9.35
C GLY A 82 -7.48 -2.20 10.80
N LEU A 83 -8.22 -3.11 11.42
CA LEU A 83 -8.75 -2.92 12.76
C LEU A 83 -8.83 -4.24 13.51
N ASN A 84 -8.25 -4.28 14.69
CA ASN A 84 -8.46 -5.37 15.64
C ASN A 84 -8.74 -4.80 17.05
N ARG A 85 -8.81 -5.69 18.06
CA ARG A 85 -9.15 -5.29 19.43
C ARG A 85 -8.07 -4.44 20.11
N GLU A 86 -6.82 -4.57 19.68
CA GLU A 86 -5.67 -3.92 20.31
C GLU A 86 -5.20 -2.67 19.53
N VAL A 87 -5.23 -2.73 18.21
CA VAL A 87 -4.62 -1.75 17.31
C VAL A 87 -5.58 -1.41 16.17
N ALA A 88 -5.69 -0.13 15.87
CA ALA A 88 -6.20 0.37 14.59
C ALA A 88 -5.05 0.96 13.77
N TRP A 89 -5.00 0.59 12.49
CA TRP A 89 -4.06 1.15 11.53
C TRP A 89 -4.80 2.10 10.60
N VAL A 90 -4.33 3.34 10.55
CA VAL A 90 -4.95 4.41 9.76
C VAL A 90 -3.89 5.01 8.84
N PHE A 91 -4.19 5.04 7.56
CA PHE A 91 -3.45 5.72 6.52
C PHE A 91 -4.23 6.96 6.08
N PHE A 92 -3.99 8.06 6.77
CA PHE A 92 -4.57 9.34 6.42
C PHE A 92 -3.71 9.98 5.34
N TYR A 93 -4.13 9.81 4.09
CA TYR A 93 -3.36 10.26 2.95
C TYR A 93 -4.28 10.74 1.83
N GLU A 94 -3.84 11.83 1.20
CA GLU A 94 -4.55 12.48 0.12
C GLU A 94 -3.54 13.04 -0.87
N GLN A 95 -3.70 12.70 -2.15
CA GLN A 95 -2.72 13.04 -3.19
C GLN A 95 -2.56 14.56 -3.32
N GLU A 96 -3.67 15.30 -3.34
CA GLU A 96 -3.69 16.75 -3.65
C GLU A 96 -3.61 17.67 -2.42
N ARG A 97 -3.67 17.14 -1.20
CA ARG A 97 -3.69 17.95 0.02
C ARG A 97 -2.81 17.38 1.11
N THR A 98 -2.17 18.26 1.87
CA THR A 98 -1.44 17.88 3.09
C THR A 98 -2.41 17.42 4.16
N THR A 99 -2.20 16.21 4.66
CA THR A 99 -2.93 15.57 5.75
C THR A 99 -2.24 15.83 7.07
N THR A 100 -3.02 16.22 8.08
CA THR A 100 -2.49 16.57 9.40
C THR A 100 -3.24 15.78 10.45
N LEU A 101 -2.50 15.05 11.28
CA LEU A 101 -3.04 14.38 12.46
C LEU A 101 -3.28 15.43 13.56
N ASP A 102 -4.54 15.77 13.76
CA ASP A 102 -5.04 16.67 14.81
C ASP A 102 -6.25 16.07 15.53
N ILE A 103 -6.80 16.81 16.50
CA ILE A 103 -7.93 16.35 17.31
C ILE A 103 -9.20 16.24 16.47
N ASP A 104 -9.39 17.15 15.50
CA ASP A 104 -10.56 17.15 14.62
C ASP A 104 -10.59 15.89 13.76
N PHE A 105 -9.45 15.53 13.15
CA PHE A 105 -9.28 14.29 12.41
C PHE A 105 -9.57 13.06 13.28
N LEU A 106 -9.04 13.01 14.52
CA LEU A 106 -9.33 11.92 15.44
C LEU A 106 -10.83 11.78 15.72
N GLY A 107 -11.56 12.89 15.78
CA GLY A 107 -13.03 12.89 15.92
C GLY A 107 -13.77 12.30 14.71
N THR A 108 -13.16 12.31 13.53
CA THR A 108 -13.72 11.69 12.31
C THR A 108 -13.49 10.17 12.23
N LEU A 109 -12.58 9.63 13.05
CA LEU A 109 -12.30 8.20 13.07
C LEU A 109 -13.42 7.46 13.79
N GLN A 110 -14.12 6.64 13.04
CA GLN A 110 -15.09 5.70 13.58
C GLN A 110 -14.47 4.30 13.49
N PHE A 111 -14.67 3.48 14.52
CA PHE A 111 -14.20 2.09 14.57
C PHE A 111 -15.37 1.11 14.80
N GLY A 112 -16.60 1.60 14.59
CA GLY A 112 -17.83 0.85 14.83
C GLY A 112 -17.94 0.35 16.27
N GLN A 113 -18.15 -0.95 16.43
CA GLN A 113 -18.26 -1.59 17.75
C GLN A 113 -16.90 -1.91 18.39
N GLN A 114 -15.81 -1.87 17.62
CA GLN A 114 -14.48 -2.13 18.12
C GLN A 114 -13.88 -0.84 18.66
N LYS A 115 -13.29 -0.91 19.85
CA LYS A 115 -12.53 0.20 20.46
C LYS A 115 -11.09 -0.27 20.61
N PRO A 116 -10.21 0.09 19.68
CA PRO A 116 -8.81 -0.32 19.76
C PRO A 116 -8.13 0.36 20.95
N ASN A 117 -7.23 -0.36 21.63
CA ASN A 117 -6.44 0.17 22.75
C ASN A 117 -5.33 1.12 22.28
N SER A 118 -4.93 1.04 21.02
CA SER A 118 -3.87 1.84 20.42
C SER A 118 -4.16 2.18 18.97
N LEU A 119 -3.57 3.27 18.51
CA LEU A 119 -3.82 3.81 17.18
C LEU A 119 -2.50 4.09 16.48
N ILE A 120 -2.29 3.54 15.30
CA ILE A 120 -1.13 3.84 14.45
C ILE A 120 -1.64 4.67 13.28
N VAL A 121 -1.18 5.91 13.17
CA VAL A 121 -1.62 6.84 12.12
C VAL A 121 -0.44 7.26 11.26
N TYR A 122 -0.59 7.03 9.96
CA TYR A 122 0.26 7.61 8.93
C TYR A 122 -0.38 8.91 8.44
N ALA A 123 0.36 10.01 8.50
CA ALA A 123 -0.03 11.31 7.96
C ALA A 123 1.22 12.16 7.66
N ASP A 124 1.07 13.32 7.01
CA ASP A 124 2.22 14.18 6.66
C ASP A 124 2.74 14.97 7.85
N LYS A 125 1.81 15.47 8.67
CA LYS A 125 2.06 16.32 9.82
C LYS A 125 1.32 15.79 11.04
N CYS A 126 1.83 16.14 12.22
CA CYS A 126 1.18 15.84 13.50
C CYS A 126 1.15 17.13 14.33
N LEU A 127 -0.05 17.54 14.76
CA LEU A 127 -0.26 18.67 15.67
C LEU A 127 -0.56 18.21 17.11
N LEU A 128 -0.65 16.91 17.33
CA LEU A 128 -0.83 16.35 18.67
C LEU A 128 0.47 16.46 19.46
N ASN A 129 0.36 16.89 20.71
CA ASN A 129 1.51 16.88 21.61
C ASN A 129 1.86 15.44 22.04
N GLN A 130 3.10 15.23 22.47
CA GLN A 130 3.58 13.90 22.84
C GLN A 130 2.84 13.31 24.05
N GLU A 131 2.42 14.14 25.01
CA GLU A 131 1.68 13.69 26.20
C GLU A 131 0.30 13.11 25.83
N PHE A 132 -0.41 13.79 24.94
CA PHE A 132 -1.70 13.35 24.40
C PHE A 132 -1.52 12.04 23.64
N MET A 133 -0.54 11.97 22.76
CA MET A 133 -0.26 10.73 22.02
C MET A 133 0.06 9.56 22.96
N ARG A 134 0.86 9.78 24.00
CA ARG A 134 1.16 8.75 25.01
C ARG A 134 -0.05 8.34 25.83
N LYS A 135 -0.90 9.30 26.21
CA LYS A 135 -2.11 9.05 27.02
C LYS A 135 -3.14 8.20 26.29
N TYR A 136 -3.26 8.37 24.98
CA TYR A 136 -4.23 7.67 24.13
C TYR A 136 -3.59 6.57 23.27
N ASN A 137 -2.35 6.18 23.57
CA ASN A 137 -1.59 5.16 22.84
C ASN A 137 -1.57 5.38 21.31
N ILE A 138 -1.44 6.63 20.89
CA ILE A 138 -1.36 7.04 19.49
C ILE A 138 0.11 7.06 19.06
N ARG A 139 0.41 6.35 17.98
CA ARG A 139 1.72 6.33 17.32
C ARG A 139 1.60 7.02 15.97
N PHE A 140 2.25 8.17 15.84
CA PHE A 140 2.37 8.88 14.58
C PHE A 140 3.53 8.32 13.75
N LYS A 141 3.28 8.05 12.47
CA LYS A 141 4.29 7.71 11.46
C LYS A 141 4.20 8.73 10.33
N LYS A 142 5.31 9.42 10.06
CA LYS A 142 5.34 10.45 9.01
C LYS A 142 5.37 9.79 7.63
N ILE A 143 4.52 10.28 6.72
CA ILE A 143 4.59 9.90 5.31
C ILE A 143 5.74 10.69 4.66
N PRO A 144 6.76 10.02 4.11
CA PRO A 144 7.84 10.70 3.40
C PRO A 144 7.30 11.11 2.03
N ARG A 145 6.87 12.36 1.88
CA ARG A 145 6.58 12.94 0.56
C ARG A 145 7.02 14.39 0.52
N ASP A 146 7.21 14.91 -0.69
CA ASP A 146 7.61 16.29 -0.87
C ASP A 146 6.48 17.23 -0.44
N ILE A 147 6.77 18.16 0.47
CA ILE A 147 5.79 19.09 1.05
C ILE A 147 5.77 20.41 0.25
N THR A 148 6.65 20.59 -0.74
CA THR A 148 6.64 21.76 -1.61
C THR A 148 5.63 21.63 -2.75
N ARG A 149 4.33 21.81 -2.45
CA ARG A 149 3.35 22.18 -3.47
C ARG A 149 3.01 23.65 -3.26
N PHE A 150 3.64 24.51 -4.06
CA PHE A 150 3.42 25.97 -4.09
C PHE A 150 2.01 26.31 -4.57
#